data_AF-A0A661T1W8-F1
#
_entry.id   AF-A0A661T1W8-F1
#
_cell.length_a   1.000
_cell.length_b   1.000
_cell.length_c   1.000
_cell.angle_alpha   90.00
_cell.angle_beta   90.00
_cell.angle_gamma   90.00
#
_symmetry.space_group_name_H-M   'P 1'
#
loop_
_entity.id
_entity.type
_entity.pdbx_description
1 polymer ?
#
loop_
_entity_poly.entity_id
_entity_poly.type
_entity_poly.pdbx_seq_one_letter_code
_entity_poly.pdbx_strand_id
1 'polypeptide(L)'
;MSVTEKITPRSEGPDFVGVGVQKSGTTWIGDVLSQHPQIFFSPKKEISFFTRRFHKGYRWYHDIFREKKDRLAGEISVNYLYAPRSNSTHKEYYPNWNPRRQVLFWRKMPSARNQLKYNYPGLKIFAMFRNPVDRAWSHYWFWRSRKERLGKRFVSFERIFAEDGRWIQLQGNFADHLAYWREAFPEMGVFFYDDLVKDPLGLARTVYRFLGVDDTFEPILTRRFKTGNYETMSVETRKWLVDNYRDQILLFAEMTGRDLSHWLEVG
;
A
#
# COMPACT_ATOMS: atom_id res chain seq x y z
N MET A 1 -27.30 17.06 -8.24
CA MET A 1 -27.17 15.64 -8.66
C MET A 1 -26.01 15.56 -9.64
N SER A 2 -24.83 15.17 -9.16
CA SER A 2 -23.68 14.92 -10.03
C SER A 2 -23.92 13.57 -10.69
N VAL A 3 -24.13 13.55 -11.99
CA VAL A 3 -24.16 12.33 -12.78
C VAL A 3 -22.73 11.80 -12.74
N THR A 4 -22.46 10.82 -11.88
CA THR A 4 -21.20 10.07 -11.92
C THR A 4 -21.13 9.42 -13.29
N GLU A 5 -20.17 9.88 -14.09
CA GLU A 5 -19.88 9.31 -15.41
C GLU A 5 -19.64 7.81 -15.21
N LYS A 6 -20.55 6.96 -15.69
CA LYS A 6 -20.46 5.51 -15.50
C LYS A 6 -19.20 5.01 -16.21
N ILE A 7 -18.22 4.58 -15.43
CA ILE A 7 -16.97 4.05 -15.97
C ILE A 7 -17.26 2.69 -16.57
N THR A 8 -16.90 2.53 -17.85
CA THR A 8 -17.01 1.26 -18.55
C THR A 8 -15.84 0.36 -18.12
N PRO A 9 -16.10 -0.82 -17.55
CA PRO A 9 -15.04 -1.77 -17.21
C PRO A 9 -14.27 -2.22 -18.45
N ARG A 10 -12.97 -2.46 -18.32
CA ARG A 10 -12.14 -3.04 -19.39
C ARG A 10 -12.59 -4.47 -19.72
N SER A 11 -12.39 -4.89 -20.97
CA SER A 11 -12.59 -6.29 -21.36
C SER A 11 -11.64 -7.24 -20.64
N GLU A 12 -10.39 -6.83 -20.41
CA GLU A 12 -9.36 -7.64 -19.75
C GLU A 12 -8.60 -6.88 -18.66
N GLY A 13 -8.22 -7.60 -17.60
CA GLY A 13 -7.39 -7.06 -16.52
C GLY A 13 -8.10 -6.12 -15.55
N PRO A 14 -7.31 -5.42 -14.70
CA PRO A 14 -7.83 -4.55 -13.66
C PRO A 14 -8.30 -3.21 -14.21
N ASP A 15 -9.30 -2.64 -13.55
CA ASP A 15 -9.76 -1.25 -13.69
C ASP A 15 -9.21 -0.34 -12.59
N PHE A 16 -8.83 -0.93 -11.46
CA PHE A 16 -8.12 -0.24 -10.40
C PHE A 16 -7.07 -1.12 -9.71
N VAL A 17 -6.03 -0.48 -9.18
CA VAL A 17 -4.99 -1.15 -8.39
C VAL A 17 -4.62 -0.31 -7.17
N GLY A 18 -4.76 -0.91 -5.99
CA GLY A 18 -4.20 -0.37 -4.75
C GLY A 18 -2.74 -0.78 -4.60
N VAL A 19 -1.82 0.19 -4.58
CA VAL A 19 -0.37 -0.09 -4.67
C VAL A 19 0.34 -0.08 -3.32
N GLY A 20 -0.31 0.39 -2.26
CA GLY A 20 0.31 0.55 -0.93
C GLY A 20 -0.62 1.18 0.11
N VAL A 21 -0.14 1.40 1.33
CA VAL A 21 1.14 0.93 1.90
C VAL A 21 0.96 -0.34 2.74
N GLN A 22 2.04 -1.06 3.02
CA GLN A 22 1.96 -2.17 3.98
C GLN A 22 1.65 -1.60 5.37
N LYS A 23 0.75 -2.24 6.12
CA LYS A 23 0.36 -1.86 7.49
C LYS A 23 -0.47 -0.56 7.64
N SER A 24 -1.10 -0.09 6.57
CA SER A 24 -2.04 1.04 6.59
C SER A 24 -3.50 0.66 6.40
N GLY A 25 -3.90 -0.59 6.71
CA GLY A 25 -5.31 -1.02 6.58
C GLY A 25 -5.72 -1.54 5.21
N THR A 26 -4.77 -1.88 4.32
CA THR A 26 -5.07 -2.40 2.97
C THR A 26 -5.86 -3.70 2.92
N THR A 27 -5.96 -4.43 4.05
CA THR A 27 -6.88 -5.58 4.18
C THR A 27 -8.31 -5.12 4.34
N TRP A 28 -8.56 -4.12 5.19
CA TRP A 28 -9.90 -3.56 5.43
C TRP A 28 -10.49 -3.01 4.13
N ILE A 29 -9.74 -2.19 3.39
CA ILE A 29 -10.23 -1.63 2.12
C ILE A 29 -10.48 -2.74 1.07
N GLY A 30 -9.67 -3.80 1.08
CA GLY A 30 -9.94 -4.97 0.23
C GLY A 30 -11.23 -5.69 0.59
N ASP A 31 -11.50 -5.87 1.90
CA ASP A 31 -12.75 -6.45 2.38
C ASP A 31 -13.96 -5.60 2.00
N VAL A 32 -13.87 -4.27 2.17
CA VAL A 32 -14.92 -3.31 1.78
C VAL A 32 -15.21 -3.37 0.29
N LEU A 33 -14.17 -3.28 -0.55
CA LEU A 33 -14.31 -3.35 -2.00
C LEU A 33 -14.86 -4.70 -2.48
N SER A 34 -14.53 -5.80 -1.79
CA SER A 34 -15.02 -7.13 -2.15
C SER A 34 -16.52 -7.33 -1.91
N GLN A 35 -17.14 -6.50 -1.07
CA GLN A 35 -18.57 -6.55 -0.77
C GLN A 35 -19.42 -5.77 -1.79
N HIS A 36 -18.82 -4.82 -2.51
CA HIS A 36 -19.58 -3.91 -3.36
C HIS A 36 -20.10 -4.63 -4.63
N PRO A 37 -21.40 -4.55 -4.97
CA PRO A 37 -21.99 -5.28 -6.10
C PRO A 37 -21.43 -4.91 -7.48
N GLN A 38 -20.90 -3.69 -7.65
CA GLN A 38 -20.32 -3.19 -8.89
C GLN A 38 -18.81 -3.49 -9.00
N ILE A 39 -18.23 -4.16 -8.01
CA ILE A 39 -16.80 -4.46 -7.96
C ILE A 39 -16.58 -5.97 -8.02
N PHE A 40 -15.65 -6.37 -8.90
CA PHE A 40 -14.99 -7.66 -8.85
C PHE A 40 -13.61 -7.48 -8.20
N PHE A 41 -13.53 -7.75 -6.90
CA PHE A 41 -12.24 -7.72 -6.22
C PHE A 41 -11.50 -9.04 -6.40
N SER A 42 -10.19 -8.99 -6.62
CA SER A 42 -9.36 -10.17 -6.83
C SER A 42 -9.59 -11.22 -5.72
N PRO A 43 -9.82 -12.51 -6.03
CA PRO A 43 -10.10 -13.54 -5.02
C PRO A 43 -8.98 -13.75 -3.99
N LYS A 44 -7.76 -13.29 -4.31
CA LYS A 44 -6.59 -13.42 -3.45
C LYS A 44 -5.84 -12.10 -3.35
N LYS A 45 -5.81 -11.55 -2.14
CA LYS A 45 -4.86 -10.50 -1.76
C LYS A 45 -3.61 -11.11 -1.11
N GLU A 46 -2.40 -10.90 -1.60
CA GLU A 46 -1.98 -10.08 -2.76
C GLU A 46 -1.75 -10.92 -4.02
N ILE A 47 -2.04 -10.34 -5.19
CA ILE A 47 -1.67 -10.94 -6.48
C ILE A 47 -0.17 -10.83 -6.71
N SER A 48 0.47 -9.71 -6.35
CA SER A 48 1.93 -9.52 -6.46
C SER A 48 2.48 -9.92 -7.85
N PHE A 49 1.76 -9.59 -8.92
CA PHE A 49 2.13 -9.93 -10.30
C PHE A 49 3.46 -9.27 -10.67
N PHE A 50 3.53 -7.95 -10.66
CA PHE A 50 4.74 -7.19 -11.03
C PHE A 50 5.92 -7.31 -10.07
N THR A 51 5.74 -8.01 -8.94
CA THR A 51 6.76 -8.13 -7.89
C THR A 51 7.23 -9.57 -7.64
N ARG A 52 6.38 -10.58 -7.87
CA ARG A 52 6.73 -11.99 -7.59
C ARG A 52 6.33 -12.95 -8.70
N ARG A 53 5.30 -12.61 -9.47
CA ARG A 53 4.65 -13.54 -10.39
C ARG A 53 4.71 -13.10 -11.85
N PHE A 54 5.56 -12.13 -12.19
CA PHE A 54 5.65 -11.58 -13.55
C PHE A 54 6.00 -12.66 -14.59
N HIS A 55 6.83 -13.63 -14.22
CA HIS A 55 7.19 -14.81 -15.04
C HIS A 55 5.99 -15.66 -15.48
N LYS A 56 4.81 -15.50 -14.87
CA LYS A 56 3.59 -16.20 -15.27
C LYS A 56 2.91 -15.60 -16.50
N GLY A 57 3.34 -14.41 -16.94
CA GLY A 57 2.81 -13.73 -18.11
C GLY A 57 1.46 -13.04 -17.90
N TYR A 58 1.09 -12.16 -18.84
CA TYR A 58 -0.14 -11.37 -18.77
C TYR A 58 -1.40 -12.21 -18.80
N ARG A 59 -1.45 -13.27 -19.62
CA ARG A 59 -2.59 -14.19 -19.64
C ARG A 59 -2.95 -14.70 -18.25
N TRP A 60 -1.94 -15.14 -17.48
CA TRP A 60 -2.17 -15.57 -16.10
C TRP A 60 -2.70 -14.45 -15.20
N TYR A 61 -2.25 -13.21 -15.39
CA TYR A 61 -2.72 -12.06 -14.62
C TYR A 61 -4.16 -11.67 -14.99
N HIS A 62 -4.49 -11.67 -16.30
CA HIS A 62 -5.81 -11.37 -16.82
C HIS A 62 -6.84 -12.44 -16.43
N ASP A 63 -6.45 -13.72 -16.42
CA ASP A 63 -7.30 -14.85 -16.00
C ASP A 63 -7.85 -14.69 -14.58
N ILE A 64 -7.17 -13.95 -13.71
CA ILE A 64 -7.64 -13.66 -12.34
C ILE A 64 -8.93 -12.82 -12.37
N PHE A 65 -9.12 -12.02 -13.42
CA PHE A 65 -10.24 -11.09 -13.58
C PHE A 65 -11.31 -11.59 -14.56
N ARG A 66 -11.20 -12.81 -15.08
CA ARG A 66 -12.11 -13.34 -16.12
C ARG A 66 -13.59 -13.36 -15.71
N GLU A 67 -13.88 -13.47 -14.41
CA GLU A 67 -15.24 -13.52 -13.85
C GLU A 67 -15.82 -12.13 -13.52
N LYS A 68 -15.15 -11.05 -13.95
CA LYS A 68 -15.59 -9.67 -13.64
C LYS A 68 -16.96 -9.32 -14.25
N LYS A 69 -17.26 -9.84 -15.46
CA LYS A 69 -18.44 -9.44 -16.26
C LYS A 69 -18.49 -7.90 -16.39
N ASP A 70 -19.63 -7.27 -16.08
CA ASP A 70 -19.84 -5.82 -16.18
C ASP A 70 -19.39 -5.04 -14.93
N ARG A 71 -18.61 -5.65 -14.03
CA ARG A 71 -18.10 -5.01 -12.81
C ARG A 71 -16.71 -4.44 -13.01
N LEU A 72 -16.39 -3.38 -12.27
CA LEU A 72 -15.00 -2.89 -12.17
C LEU A 72 -14.14 -3.93 -11.47
N ALA A 73 -13.06 -4.35 -12.10
CA ALA A 73 -12.14 -5.33 -11.55
C ALA A 73 -10.97 -4.65 -10.83
N GLY A 74 -10.46 -5.22 -9.74
CA GLY A 74 -9.23 -4.67 -9.17
C GLY A 74 -8.55 -5.52 -8.11
N GLU A 75 -7.33 -5.10 -7.76
CA GLU A 75 -6.46 -5.78 -6.81
C GLU A 75 -5.74 -4.82 -5.88
N ILE A 76 -5.13 -5.35 -4.81
CA ILE A 76 -4.24 -4.58 -3.95
C ILE A 76 -2.97 -5.36 -3.67
N SER A 77 -1.83 -4.82 -4.12
CA SER A 77 -0.50 -5.36 -3.88
C SER A 77 0.41 -4.29 -3.33
N VAL A 78 0.62 -4.27 -2.00
CA VAL A 78 1.29 -3.16 -1.31
C VAL A 78 2.77 -3.00 -1.65
N ASN A 79 3.37 -4.02 -2.24
CA ASN A 79 4.77 -3.97 -2.66
C ASN A 79 4.95 -3.29 -4.03
N TYR A 80 3.87 -2.95 -4.75
CA TYR A 80 4.00 -2.21 -6.01
C TYR A 80 4.53 -0.81 -5.76
N LEU A 81 4.06 -0.12 -4.71
CA LEU A 81 4.52 1.23 -4.39
C LEU A 81 6.04 1.32 -4.28
N TYR A 82 6.66 0.28 -3.73
CA TYR A 82 8.10 0.17 -3.44
C TYR A 82 8.88 -0.67 -4.46
N ALA A 83 8.27 -1.07 -5.57
CA ALA A 83 8.96 -1.90 -6.54
C ALA A 83 10.20 -1.16 -7.10
N PRO A 84 11.32 -1.85 -7.36
CA PRO A 84 12.52 -1.22 -7.90
C PRO A 84 12.23 -0.36 -9.13
N ARG A 85 12.84 0.82 -9.14
CA ARG A 85 12.81 1.78 -10.25
C ARG A 85 13.91 1.42 -11.25
N SER A 86 13.87 1.99 -12.46
CA SER A 86 14.92 1.78 -13.45
C SER A 86 16.32 2.20 -12.96
N ASN A 87 16.38 3.19 -12.08
CA ASN A 87 17.60 3.68 -11.44
C ASN A 87 17.83 3.12 -10.02
N SER A 88 17.01 2.18 -9.54
CA SER A 88 17.16 1.64 -8.19
C SER A 88 18.45 0.84 -8.03
N THR A 89 19.20 1.13 -6.97
CA THR A 89 20.45 0.43 -6.65
C THR A 89 20.23 -0.77 -5.71
N HIS A 90 21.12 -1.76 -5.76
CA HIS A 90 21.08 -2.90 -4.82
C HIS A 90 21.12 -2.43 -3.35
N LYS A 91 21.87 -1.36 -3.06
CA LYS A 91 22.02 -0.80 -1.71
C LYS A 91 20.72 -0.19 -1.14
N GLU A 92 19.71 0.07 -1.97
CA GLU A 92 18.40 0.57 -1.51
C GLU A 92 17.51 -0.53 -0.92
N TYR A 93 17.72 -1.80 -1.29
CA TYR A 93 16.78 -2.87 -0.96
C TYR A 93 17.40 -3.98 -0.11
N TYR A 94 18.72 -4.09 -0.12
CA TYR A 94 19.42 -5.17 0.57
C TYR A 94 20.05 -4.68 1.87
N PRO A 95 19.69 -5.30 3.00
CA PRO A 95 20.24 -4.92 4.28
C PRO A 95 21.67 -5.42 4.48
N ASN A 96 22.51 -4.60 5.09
CA ASN A 96 23.90 -4.95 5.39
C ASN A 96 23.99 -6.14 6.36
N TRP A 97 23.05 -6.27 7.31
CA TRP A 97 23.04 -7.38 8.27
C TRP A 97 22.60 -8.73 7.67
N ASN A 98 22.00 -8.73 6.47
CA ASN A 98 21.57 -9.95 5.80
C ASN A 98 21.83 -9.89 4.29
N PRO A 99 23.11 -9.96 3.88
CA PRO A 99 23.50 -9.86 2.47
C PRO A 99 22.98 -11.04 1.63
N ARG A 100 22.60 -12.16 2.28
CA ARG A 100 22.00 -13.33 1.63
C ARG A 100 20.48 -13.22 1.43
N ARG A 101 19.84 -12.15 1.92
CA ARG A 101 18.39 -11.93 1.76
C ARG A 101 18.10 -11.65 0.30
N GLN A 102 17.62 -12.64 -0.45
CA GLN A 102 17.06 -12.39 -1.78
C GLN A 102 15.72 -11.64 -1.63
N VAL A 103 15.74 -10.33 -1.83
CA VAL A 103 14.49 -9.56 -1.96
C VAL A 103 13.90 -9.93 -3.31
N LEU A 104 12.82 -10.72 -3.30
CA LEU A 104 12.17 -11.30 -4.49
C LEU A 104 11.87 -10.28 -5.61
N PHE A 105 11.77 -9.00 -5.25
CA PHE A 105 11.45 -7.88 -6.13
C PHE A 105 12.63 -7.36 -6.97
N TRP A 106 13.87 -7.67 -6.58
CA TRP A 106 15.08 -7.16 -7.26
C TRP A 106 15.59 -8.09 -8.37
N ARG A 107 14.82 -9.12 -8.75
CA ARG A 107 15.01 -9.71 -10.09
C ARG A 107 14.83 -8.58 -11.11
N LYS A 108 15.38 -8.70 -12.33
CA LYS A 108 15.11 -7.80 -13.48
C LYS A 108 13.61 -7.85 -13.84
N MET A 109 12.75 -7.40 -12.94
CA MET A 109 11.32 -7.29 -13.08
C MET A 109 11.05 -5.89 -13.61
N PRO A 110 10.08 -5.74 -14.50
CA PRO A 110 9.72 -4.42 -14.97
C PRO A 110 9.10 -3.59 -13.83
N SER A 111 9.26 -2.27 -13.91
CA SER A 111 8.59 -1.35 -12.98
C SER A 111 7.07 -1.56 -13.02
N ALA A 112 6.48 -1.87 -11.87
CA ALA A 112 5.03 -2.05 -11.74
C ALA A 112 4.26 -0.81 -12.22
N ARG A 113 4.71 0.39 -11.84
CA ARG A 113 4.15 1.67 -12.30
C ARG A 113 4.11 1.76 -13.82
N ASN A 114 5.26 1.51 -14.47
CA ASN A 114 5.39 1.66 -15.91
C ASN A 114 4.57 0.60 -16.66
N GLN A 115 4.57 -0.65 -16.17
CA GLN A 115 3.75 -1.71 -16.77
C GLN A 115 2.27 -1.44 -16.63
N LEU A 116 1.82 -0.96 -15.46
CA LEU A 116 0.43 -0.58 -15.26
C LEU A 116 0.03 0.58 -16.18
N LYS A 117 0.87 1.62 -16.29
CA LYS A 117 0.62 2.79 -17.14
C LYS A 117 0.52 2.42 -18.62
N TYR A 118 1.45 1.59 -19.10
CA TYR A 118 1.53 1.19 -20.50
C TYR A 118 0.37 0.27 -20.91
N ASN A 119 0.08 -0.76 -20.12
CA ASN A 119 -0.88 -1.80 -20.50
C ASN A 119 -2.34 -1.44 -20.17
N TYR A 120 -2.57 -0.49 -19.26
CA TYR A 120 -3.93 -0.14 -18.81
C TYR A 120 -4.14 1.38 -18.83
N PRO A 121 -4.27 2.02 -20.01
CA PRO A 121 -4.58 3.45 -20.11
C PRO A 121 -5.89 3.79 -19.38
N GLY A 122 -5.89 4.83 -18.54
CA GLY A 122 -7.05 5.22 -17.71
C GLY A 122 -7.25 4.38 -16.44
N LEU A 123 -6.25 3.60 -16.02
CA LEU A 123 -6.32 2.78 -14.81
C LEU A 123 -6.37 3.67 -13.56
N LYS A 124 -7.25 3.36 -12.61
CA LYS A 124 -7.30 4.05 -11.32
C LYS A 124 -6.29 3.46 -10.35
N ILE A 125 -5.30 4.26 -9.95
CA ILE A 125 -4.32 3.87 -8.94
C ILE A 125 -4.64 4.58 -7.64
N PHE A 126 -4.51 3.87 -6.51
CA PHE A 126 -4.57 4.51 -5.20
C PHE A 126 -3.59 3.89 -4.21
N ALA A 127 -3.32 4.62 -3.14
CA ALA A 127 -2.68 4.09 -1.94
C ALA A 127 -3.36 4.63 -0.68
N MET A 128 -3.37 3.80 0.36
CA MET A 128 -3.77 4.22 1.70
C MET A 128 -2.53 4.35 2.57
N PHE A 129 -2.34 5.50 3.18
CA PHE A 129 -1.19 5.87 4.00
C PHE A 129 -1.56 5.84 5.48
N ARG A 130 -0.54 5.73 6.35
CA ARG A 130 -0.66 5.74 7.82
C ARG A 130 0.59 6.39 8.35
N ASN A 131 0.51 7.11 9.47
CA ASN A 131 1.69 7.65 10.17
C ASN A 131 2.91 6.72 10.00
N PRO A 132 3.99 7.20 9.33
CA PRO A 132 5.12 6.34 8.96
C PRO A 132 5.82 5.72 10.17
N VAL A 133 5.77 6.39 11.33
CA VAL A 133 6.29 5.94 12.63
C VAL A 133 5.53 4.70 13.11
N ASP A 134 4.20 4.81 13.24
CA ASP A 134 3.36 3.69 13.69
C ASP A 134 3.36 2.54 12.68
N ARG A 135 3.42 2.87 11.38
CA ARG A 135 3.51 1.89 10.30
C ARG A 135 4.82 1.12 10.38
N ALA A 136 5.96 1.78 10.64
CA ALA A 136 7.26 1.13 10.79
C ALA A 136 7.26 0.14 11.97
N TRP A 137 6.74 0.56 13.11
CA TRP A 137 6.59 -0.29 14.30
C TRP A 137 5.69 -1.50 14.02
N SER A 138 4.51 -1.25 13.44
CA SER A 138 3.58 -2.31 13.09
C SER A 138 4.17 -3.30 12.08
N HIS A 139 5.04 -2.83 11.17
CA HIS A 139 5.74 -3.71 10.23
C HIS A 139 6.77 -4.59 10.96
N TYR A 140 7.59 -4.02 11.85
CA TYR A 140 8.55 -4.80 12.63
C TYR A 140 7.87 -5.95 13.40
N TRP A 141 6.78 -5.68 14.11
CA TRP A 141 6.06 -6.70 14.87
C TRP A 141 5.41 -7.77 13.99
N PHE A 142 4.91 -7.37 12.82
CA PHE A 142 4.44 -8.32 11.82
C PHE A 142 5.57 -9.21 11.28
N TRP A 143 6.76 -8.65 11.06
CA TRP A 143 7.93 -9.42 10.64
C TRP A 143 8.43 -10.35 11.75
N ARG A 144 8.50 -9.87 13.00
CA ARG A 144 8.96 -10.61 14.18
C ARG A 144 8.05 -11.81 14.46
N SER A 145 6.74 -11.61 14.54
CA SER A 145 5.77 -12.70 14.73
C SER A 145 5.86 -13.79 13.65
N ARG A 146 6.16 -13.41 12.40
CA ARG A 146 6.44 -14.38 11.33
C ARG A 146 7.73 -15.15 11.53
N LYS A 147 8.78 -14.52 12.06
CA LYS A 147 10.06 -15.17 12.38
C LYS A 147 9.90 -16.15 13.54
N GLU A 148 9.23 -15.72 14.60
CA GLU A 148 8.92 -16.54 15.78
C GLU A 148 8.15 -17.80 15.40
N ARG A 149 7.07 -17.67 14.62
CA ARG A 149 6.29 -18.83 14.13
C ARG A 149 7.11 -19.81 13.27
N LEU A 150 8.19 -19.34 12.65
CA LEU A 150 9.09 -20.16 11.85
C LEU A 150 10.31 -20.65 12.65
N GLY A 151 10.37 -20.41 13.96
CA GLY A 151 11.52 -20.76 14.81
C GLY A 151 12.81 -20.03 14.43
N LYS A 152 12.70 -18.87 13.76
CA LYS A 152 13.87 -18.10 13.29
C LYS A 152 14.25 -17.01 14.28
N ARG A 153 15.55 -16.81 14.45
CA ARG A 153 16.09 -15.66 15.21
C ARG A 153 15.63 -14.33 14.61
N PHE A 154 15.41 -13.36 15.49
CA PHE A 154 15.12 -11.98 15.17
C PHE A 154 16.04 -11.05 15.97
N VAL A 155 16.09 -9.77 15.61
CA VAL A 155 16.87 -8.73 16.30
C VAL A 155 15.94 -7.57 16.69
N SER A 156 16.42 -6.65 17.53
CA SER A 156 15.61 -5.53 18.03
C SER A 156 15.15 -4.58 16.92
N PHE A 157 14.14 -3.75 17.21
CA PHE A 157 13.62 -2.80 16.25
C PHE A 157 14.69 -1.81 15.79
N GLU A 158 15.47 -1.26 16.71
CA GLU A 158 16.50 -0.25 16.47
C GLU A 158 17.56 -0.81 15.51
N ARG A 159 17.97 -2.06 15.75
CA ARG A 159 18.92 -2.74 14.87
C ARG A 159 18.34 -2.97 13.48
N ILE A 160 17.09 -3.39 13.36
CA ILE A 160 16.45 -3.54 12.04
C ILE A 160 16.30 -2.19 11.37
N PHE A 161 15.84 -1.16 12.06
CA PHE A 161 15.60 0.11 11.42
C PHE A 161 16.92 0.79 11.00
N ALA A 162 18.00 0.65 11.78
CA ALA A 162 19.33 1.16 11.46
C ALA A 162 20.08 0.31 10.42
N GLU A 163 20.01 -1.03 10.50
CA GLU A 163 20.83 -1.94 9.68
C GLU A 163 20.05 -2.60 8.53
N ASP A 164 18.71 -2.73 8.61
CA ASP A 164 17.84 -3.35 7.58
C ASP A 164 17.69 -2.41 6.38
N GLY A 165 18.84 -2.15 5.74
CA GLY A 165 19.09 -1.37 4.53
C GLY A 165 17.82 -0.79 3.97
N ARG A 166 17.47 0.41 4.42
CA ARG A 166 16.37 1.22 3.95
C ARG A 166 15.01 0.52 3.82
N TRP A 167 14.74 -0.76 4.11
CA TRP A 167 13.46 -1.36 3.68
C TRP A 167 12.29 -0.91 4.54
N ILE A 168 12.37 -1.05 5.86
CA ILE A 168 11.33 -0.49 6.75
C ILE A 168 11.35 1.03 6.65
N GLN A 169 12.52 1.65 6.60
CA GLN A 169 12.69 3.10 6.52
C GLN A 169 12.06 3.69 5.24
N LEU A 170 12.55 3.31 4.05
CA LEU A 170 12.08 3.71 2.72
C LEU A 170 10.58 3.55 2.58
N GLN A 171 9.98 2.49 3.12
CA GLN A 171 8.53 2.32 3.01
C GLN A 171 7.72 3.47 3.63
N GLY A 172 8.31 4.25 4.55
CA GLY A 172 7.74 5.44 5.17
C GLY A 172 8.05 6.77 4.46
N ASN A 173 8.90 6.77 3.42
CA ASN A 173 9.20 7.97 2.62
C ASN A 173 8.05 8.30 1.66
N PHE A 174 6.90 8.67 2.20
CA PHE A 174 5.67 8.77 1.43
C PHE A 174 5.71 9.88 0.38
N ALA A 175 6.38 11.01 0.66
CA ALA A 175 6.53 12.09 -0.32
C ALA A 175 7.28 11.59 -1.56
N ASP A 176 8.41 10.89 -1.38
CA ASP A 176 9.20 10.33 -2.48
C ASP A 176 8.40 9.32 -3.32
N HIS A 177 7.58 8.49 -2.67
CA HIS A 177 6.75 7.51 -3.37
C HIS A 177 5.58 8.17 -4.09
N LEU A 178 4.92 9.14 -3.45
CA LEU A 178 3.79 9.84 -4.04
C LEU A 178 4.24 10.65 -5.27
N ALA A 179 5.36 11.37 -5.16
CA ALA A 179 5.94 12.14 -6.26
C ALA A 179 6.21 11.23 -7.46
N TYR A 180 6.94 10.13 -7.21
CA TYR A 180 7.21 9.13 -8.24
C TYR A 180 5.93 8.59 -8.88
N TRP A 181 4.93 8.17 -8.10
CA TRP A 181 3.72 7.59 -8.71
C TRP A 181 2.88 8.63 -9.48
N ARG A 182 2.82 9.88 -9.00
CA ARG A 182 2.08 10.97 -9.65
C ARG A 182 2.65 11.41 -11.00
N GLU A 183 3.94 11.20 -11.26
CA GLU A 183 4.52 11.40 -12.62
C GLU A 183 3.77 10.58 -13.69
N ALA A 184 3.34 9.36 -13.37
CA ALA A 184 2.62 8.49 -14.30
C ALA A 184 1.10 8.53 -14.10
N PHE A 185 0.65 8.75 -12.86
CA PHE A 185 -0.75 8.76 -12.45
C PHE A 185 -1.05 10.03 -11.63
N PRO A 186 -1.21 11.20 -12.29
CA PRO A 186 -1.46 12.47 -11.59
C PRO A 186 -2.67 12.42 -10.65
N GLU A 187 -3.74 11.76 -11.09
CA GLU A 187 -5.01 11.56 -10.37
C GLU A 187 -4.97 10.37 -9.39
N MET A 188 -3.78 9.93 -8.95
CA MET A 188 -3.69 8.82 -8.00
C MET A 188 -4.43 9.14 -6.70
N GLY A 189 -5.33 8.25 -6.29
CA GLY A 189 -6.07 8.35 -5.03
C GLY A 189 -5.15 8.25 -3.82
N VAL A 190 -5.26 9.20 -2.90
CA VAL A 190 -4.52 9.24 -1.64
C VAL A 190 -5.52 9.16 -0.50
N PHE A 191 -5.43 8.08 0.28
CA PHE A 191 -6.33 7.83 1.42
C PHE A 191 -5.52 7.68 2.71
N PHE A 192 -6.18 7.89 3.87
CA PHE A 192 -5.50 7.86 5.16
C PHE A 192 -6.13 6.84 6.11
N TYR A 193 -5.28 6.13 6.84
CA TYR A 193 -5.68 5.24 7.93
C TYR A 193 -6.35 6.01 9.07
N ASP A 194 -6.01 7.28 9.23
CA ASP A 194 -6.61 8.19 10.20
C ASP A 194 -8.12 8.36 9.92
N ASP A 195 -8.50 8.49 8.64
CA ASP A 195 -9.90 8.54 8.22
C ASP A 195 -10.60 7.20 8.43
N LEU A 196 -9.87 6.08 8.25
CA LEU A 196 -10.39 4.76 8.58
C LEU A 196 -10.73 4.61 10.08
N VAL A 197 -9.88 5.14 10.96
CA VAL A 197 -10.09 5.10 12.40
C VAL A 197 -11.24 6.02 12.82
N LYS A 198 -11.31 7.22 12.22
CA LYS A 198 -12.28 8.26 12.56
C LYS A 198 -13.68 7.98 12.02
N ASP A 199 -13.77 7.64 10.73
CA ASP A 199 -15.03 7.44 10.00
C ASP A 199 -14.84 6.37 8.90
N PRO A 200 -14.91 5.07 9.25
CA PRO A 200 -14.71 3.98 8.30
C PRO A 200 -15.74 4.00 7.16
N LEU A 201 -16.98 4.41 7.42
CA LEU A 201 -18.01 4.48 6.39
C LEU A 201 -17.73 5.64 5.43
N GLY A 202 -17.41 6.82 5.95
CA GLY A 202 -17.03 7.98 5.13
C GLY A 202 -15.82 7.72 4.26
N LEU A 203 -14.82 7.00 4.77
CA LEU A 203 -13.69 6.56 3.95
C LEU A 203 -14.13 5.60 2.84
N ALA A 204 -14.94 4.58 3.14
CA ALA A 204 -15.44 3.64 2.13
C ALA A 204 -16.16 4.38 0.99
N ARG A 205 -17.08 5.30 1.31
CA ARG A 205 -17.78 6.14 0.33
C ARG A 205 -16.83 6.99 -0.50
N THR A 206 -15.79 7.54 0.12
CA THR A 206 -14.76 8.32 -0.59
C THR A 206 -13.98 7.48 -1.59
N VAL A 207 -13.65 6.23 -1.23
CA VAL A 207 -13.02 5.28 -2.17
C VAL A 207 -13.99 4.91 -3.29
N TYR A 208 -15.28 4.70 -3.01
CA TYR A 208 -16.29 4.41 -4.03
C TYR A 208 -16.45 5.54 -5.04
N ARG A 209 -16.53 6.80 -4.58
CA ARG A 209 -16.51 7.99 -5.46
C ARG A 209 -15.24 8.04 -6.30
N PHE A 210 -14.09 7.83 -5.69
CA PHE A 210 -12.83 7.77 -6.42
C PHE A 210 -12.85 6.69 -7.49
N LEU A 211 -13.43 5.51 -7.22
CA LEU A 211 -13.54 4.43 -8.21
C LEU A 211 -14.65 4.66 -9.23
N GLY A 212 -15.64 5.52 -8.96
CA GLY A 212 -16.78 5.81 -9.83
C GLY A 212 -17.87 4.74 -9.76
N VAL A 213 -18.04 4.13 -8.58
CA VAL A 213 -19.14 3.20 -8.26
C VAL A 213 -20.12 3.87 -7.29
N ASP A 214 -21.25 3.23 -7.03
CA ASP A 214 -22.30 3.69 -6.12
C ASP A 214 -21.75 3.94 -4.70
N ASP A 215 -21.63 5.21 -4.33
CA ASP A 215 -21.10 5.61 -3.02
C ASP A 215 -22.13 5.55 -1.89
N THR A 216 -23.35 5.08 -2.18
CA THR A 216 -24.40 4.85 -1.17
C THR A 216 -24.37 3.43 -0.59
N PHE A 217 -23.68 2.50 -1.25
CA PHE A 217 -23.54 1.12 -0.75
C PHE A 217 -22.88 1.08 0.63
N GLU A 218 -23.50 0.38 1.58
CA GLU A 218 -22.99 0.25 2.95
C GLU A 218 -22.37 -1.13 3.17
N PRO A 219 -21.03 -1.23 3.29
CA PRO A 219 -20.37 -2.49 3.58
C PRO A 219 -20.53 -2.87 5.06
N ILE A 220 -20.41 -4.16 5.36
CA ILE A 220 -20.29 -4.64 6.73
C ILE A 220 -18.92 -4.21 7.30
N LEU A 221 -18.94 -3.40 8.36
CA LEU A 221 -17.74 -2.84 9.00
C LEU A 221 -17.26 -3.63 10.24
N THR A 222 -17.87 -4.78 10.54
CA THR A 222 -17.72 -5.51 11.83
C THR A 222 -16.32 -6.07 12.09
N ARG A 223 -15.37 -5.97 11.15
CA ARG A 223 -14.01 -6.43 11.37
C ARG A 223 -13.28 -5.45 12.31
N ARG A 224 -13.28 -5.76 13.61
CA ARG A 224 -12.34 -5.14 14.58
C ARG A 224 -10.96 -5.12 13.96
N PHE A 225 -10.33 -3.95 13.92
CA PHE A 225 -8.96 -3.81 13.45
C PHE A 225 -8.10 -4.87 14.13
N LYS A 226 -7.32 -5.62 13.36
CA LYS A 226 -6.23 -6.41 13.95
C LYS A 226 -5.15 -5.43 14.43
N THR A 227 -5.40 -4.74 15.53
CA THR A 227 -4.34 -4.18 16.37
C THR A 227 -3.53 -5.39 16.81
N GLY A 228 -2.29 -5.48 16.35
CA GLY A 228 -1.46 -6.59 16.79
C GLY A 228 -1.23 -6.43 18.30
N ASN A 229 -1.33 -7.52 19.05
CA ASN A 229 -0.81 -7.56 20.42
C ASN A 229 0.72 -7.51 20.32
N TYR A 230 1.26 -6.30 20.35
CA TYR A 230 2.69 -6.05 20.38
C TYR A 230 2.99 -4.94 21.37
N GLU A 231 4.23 -4.89 21.85
CA GLU A 231 4.68 -3.93 22.85
C GLU A 231 4.42 -2.49 22.37
N THR A 232 4.07 -1.63 23.33
CA THR A 232 3.99 -0.19 23.13
C THR A 232 5.38 0.35 22.80
N MET A 233 5.46 1.21 21.78
CA MET A 233 6.71 1.88 21.43
C MET A 233 7.11 2.84 22.55
N SER A 234 8.41 2.86 22.92
CA SER A 234 8.90 3.84 23.90
C SER A 234 8.88 5.26 23.33
N VAL A 235 8.82 6.27 24.21
CA VAL A 235 8.84 7.68 23.81
C VAL A 235 10.15 8.03 23.08
N GLU A 236 11.27 7.47 23.50
CA GLU A 236 12.59 7.67 22.88
C GLU A 236 12.61 7.12 21.46
N THR A 237 12.05 5.91 21.27
CA THR A 237 11.94 5.28 19.95
C THR A 237 11.02 6.09 19.05
N ARG A 238 9.89 6.58 19.57
CA ARG A 238 8.96 7.43 18.83
C ARG A 238 9.62 8.72 18.39
N LYS A 239 10.27 9.43 19.31
CA LYS A 239 11.01 10.67 19.03
C LYS A 239 12.05 10.44 17.93
N TRP A 240 12.85 9.38 18.05
CA TRP A 240 13.85 9.04 17.04
C TRP A 240 13.24 8.80 15.66
N LEU A 241 12.12 8.07 15.57
CA LEU A 241 11.43 7.81 14.30
C LEU A 241 10.76 9.07 13.73
N VAL A 242 10.15 9.90 14.58
CA VAL A 242 9.61 11.20 14.18
C VAL A 242 10.70 12.07 13.58
N ASP A 243 11.85 12.18 14.25
CA ASP A 243 12.97 12.98 13.74
C ASP A 243 13.52 12.40 12.43
N ASN A 244 13.54 11.08 12.26
CA ASN A 244 13.94 10.42 11.02
C ASN A 244 12.99 10.70 9.84
N TYR A 245 11.68 10.75 10.10
CA TYR A 245 10.65 10.93 9.07
C TYR A 245 10.15 12.37 8.92
N ARG A 246 10.60 13.31 9.76
CA ARG A 246 10.06 14.68 9.88
C ARG A 246 9.93 15.36 8.51
N ASP A 247 11.02 15.43 7.76
CA ASP A 247 11.03 16.11 6.46
C ASP A 247 10.08 15.45 5.45
N GLN A 248 10.03 14.11 5.45
CA GLN A 248 9.11 13.36 4.60
C GLN A 248 7.65 13.56 5.00
N ILE A 249 7.34 13.69 6.30
CA ILE A 249 5.99 13.95 6.80
C ILE A 249 5.56 15.36 6.37
N LEU A 250 6.41 16.37 6.58
CA LEU A 250 6.12 17.76 6.22
C LEU A 250 5.90 17.91 4.71
N LEU A 251 6.80 17.36 3.89
CA LEU A 251 6.66 17.39 2.43
C LEU A 251 5.40 16.63 1.97
N PHE A 252 5.09 15.49 2.59
CA PHE A 252 3.89 14.73 2.25
C PHE A 252 2.60 15.48 2.65
N ALA A 253 2.60 16.19 3.77
CA ALA A 253 1.50 17.06 4.19
C ALA A 253 1.25 18.16 3.16
N GLU A 254 2.31 18.84 2.71
CA GLU A 254 2.24 19.86 1.65
C GLU A 254 1.69 19.27 0.34
N MET A 255 2.26 18.17 -0.14
CA MET A 255 1.85 17.50 -1.38
C MET A 255 0.40 17.02 -1.39
N THR A 256 -0.17 16.77 -0.22
CA THR A 256 -1.55 16.25 -0.07
C THR A 256 -2.53 17.31 0.39
N GLY A 257 -2.05 18.49 0.83
CA GLY A 257 -2.88 19.52 1.46
C GLY A 257 -3.53 19.06 2.77
N ARG A 258 -3.02 17.98 3.38
CA ARG A 258 -3.59 17.39 4.60
C ARG A 258 -2.78 17.85 5.80
N ASP A 259 -3.47 18.32 6.84
CA ASP A 259 -2.83 18.53 8.14
C ASP A 259 -2.44 17.16 8.74
N LEU A 260 -1.14 16.98 8.91
CA LEU A 260 -0.49 15.79 9.47
C LEU A 260 0.41 16.17 10.65
N SER A 261 0.20 17.33 11.26
CA SER A 261 0.97 17.81 12.41
C SER A 261 0.97 16.80 13.56
N HIS A 262 -0.16 16.12 13.80
CA HIS A 262 -0.28 15.06 14.79
C HIS A 262 0.61 13.84 14.51
N TRP A 263 1.10 13.65 13.27
CA TRP A 263 2.07 12.59 12.99
C TRP A 263 3.46 12.88 13.56
N LEU A 264 3.74 14.12 13.93
CA LEU A 264 5.00 14.59 14.52
C LEU A 264 4.98 14.56 16.05
N GLU A 265 3.86 14.19 16.67
CA GLU A 265 3.74 14.08 18.12
C GLU A 265 4.56 12.89 18.67
N VAL A 266 5.22 13.10 19.81
CA VAL A 266 6.13 12.13 20.44
C VAL A 266 5.59 11.54 21.75
N GLY A 267 4.46 12.06 22.26
CA GLY A 267 3.84 11.64 23.51
C GLY A 267 2.36 11.97 23.52
#